data_AF-A0A8B6DWC1-F1
#
_entry.id   AF-A0A8B6DWC1-F1
#
_cell.length_a   1.000
_cell.length_b   1.000
_cell.length_c   1.000
_cell.angle_alpha   90.00
_cell.angle_beta   90.00
_cell.angle_gamma   90.00
#
_symmetry.space_group_name_H-M   'P 1'
#
loop_
_entity.id
_entity.type
_entity.pdbx_description
1 polymer ?
#
loop_
_entity_poly.entity_id
_entity_poly.type
_entity_poly.pdbx_seq_one_letter_code
_entity_poly.pdbx_strand_id
1 'polypeptide(L)'
;MAKLRQMNIVKSPDEIENDEIAKHVLVDVKKVLTHTKAQRSKDSLVTKHIILAAVSGESVTENRCKKKLASKLEVPIRRLSGECMKQRKLILESTHDRAIVEARYPIFKSQADMFAETLCPKGTNKEHYKTECLNRKCQNCGVANLLLMPEENDTTDEAIEVTWEKCSAREEIQSSYFQRTEVSLHVSIIYRHAVLEYDGKDSTTENPNIIKEHFFVVSNDDKHDHHFVHEVQNQIKEYLNSISYNVSTMHEYTDGCQCQYKSRHCMGDVSNGQQDFGYDRLIRNYFETSHAKGPQDAAGGYVKRQADLAILRRKATIQTAHDFYKFANENLQETRDSSVCLRRVFRFIDNIDRNRDRYFKSIPQNRNIHQIISEREGLLSVRNLSCYSCDSCLLNMAHSCQHTELVGLVKNIQTEKERGCAIVEDISPDDDFEVVDMIRKGSLVASYTDDEGEDF
;
A
#
# COMPACT_ATOMS: atom_id res chain seq x y z
N MET A 1 -3.64 40.23 7.04
CA MET A 1 -4.08 41.64 7.22
C MET A 1 -3.24 42.65 6.45
N ALA A 2 -1.90 42.57 6.40
CA ALA A 2 -1.08 43.60 5.74
C ALA A 2 -1.18 43.62 4.19
N LYS A 3 -1.38 42.46 3.53
CA LYS A 3 -1.48 42.39 2.06
C LYS A 3 -2.81 42.89 1.47
N LEU A 4 -3.93 42.79 2.21
CA LEU A 4 -5.26 43.19 1.72
C LEU A 4 -5.45 44.71 1.67
N ARG A 5 -4.73 45.47 2.51
CA ARG A 5 -4.81 46.93 2.54
C ARG A 5 -4.13 47.62 1.36
N GLN A 6 -3.22 46.93 0.65
CA GLN A 6 -2.55 47.47 -0.54
C GLN A 6 -3.36 47.31 -1.82
N MET A 7 -4.41 46.47 -1.84
CA MET A 7 -5.20 46.16 -3.05
C MET A 7 -6.59 46.82 -3.07
N ASN A 8 -6.90 47.68 -2.09
CA ASN A 8 -8.13 48.48 -2.02
C ASN A 8 -9.45 47.68 -2.03
N ILE A 9 -9.44 46.48 -1.43
CA ILE A 9 -10.63 45.63 -1.26
C ILE A 9 -11.05 45.69 0.21
N VAL A 10 -12.32 46.03 0.46
CA VAL A 10 -12.92 46.11 1.80
C VAL A 10 -13.84 44.90 1.98
N LYS A 11 -13.78 44.27 3.16
CA LYS A 11 -14.66 43.15 3.54
C LYS A 11 -16.11 43.60 3.67
N SER A 12 -17.06 42.72 3.35
CA SER A 12 -18.49 43.00 3.55
C SER A 12 -18.83 43.03 5.06
N PRO A 13 -19.93 43.70 5.48
CA PRO A 13 -20.40 43.67 6.86
C PRO A 13 -20.59 42.24 7.41
N ASP A 14 -21.11 41.32 6.59
CA ASP A 14 -21.36 39.93 6.97
C ASP A 14 -20.04 39.14 7.15
N GLU A 15 -19.01 39.45 6.35
CA GLU A 15 -17.66 38.87 6.52
C GLU A 15 -16.95 39.40 7.76
N ILE A 16 -17.26 40.62 8.19
CA ILE A 16 -16.76 41.22 9.43
C ILE A 16 -17.44 40.57 10.64
N GLU A 17 -18.75 40.35 10.58
CA GLU A 17 -19.53 39.71 11.65
C GLU A 17 -19.16 38.23 11.82
N ASN A 18 -18.98 37.49 10.73
CA ASN A 18 -18.49 36.10 10.78
C ASN A 18 -17.06 35.99 11.32
N ASP A 19 -16.17 36.93 10.98
CA ASP A 19 -14.82 37.02 11.56
C ASP A 19 -14.86 37.33 13.07
N GLU A 20 -15.86 38.08 13.55
CA GLU A 20 -16.04 38.38 14.97
C GLU A 20 -16.56 37.16 15.74
N ILE A 21 -17.56 36.45 15.21
CA ILE A 21 -18.08 35.22 15.82
C ILE A 21 -16.98 34.14 15.90
N ALA A 22 -16.22 33.92 14.84
CA ALA A 22 -15.10 32.97 14.82
C ALA A 22 -14.01 33.34 15.84
N LYS A 23 -13.73 34.63 16.03
CA LYS A 23 -12.80 35.11 17.08
C LYS A 23 -13.35 34.84 18.49
N HIS A 24 -14.63 35.03 18.73
CA HIS A 24 -15.25 34.77 20.04
C HIS A 24 -15.23 33.28 20.41
N VAL A 25 -15.54 32.40 19.45
CA VAL A 25 -15.44 30.94 19.63
C VAL A 25 -13.99 30.52 19.95
N LEU A 26 -13.01 31.05 19.22
CA LEU A 26 -11.58 30.78 19.49
C LEU A 26 -11.10 31.29 20.85
N VAL A 27 -11.65 32.41 21.34
CA VAL A 27 -11.33 32.94 22.68
C VAL A 27 -11.87 32.02 23.78
N ASP A 28 -13.07 31.47 23.61
CA ASP A 28 -13.66 30.58 24.63
C ASP A 28 -13.03 29.17 24.60
N VAL A 29 -12.71 28.63 23.41
CA VAL A 29 -11.89 27.40 23.28
C VAL A 29 -10.52 27.58 23.94
N LYS A 30 -9.87 28.73 23.76
CA LYS A 30 -8.60 29.05 24.40
C LYS A 30 -8.73 29.10 25.92
N LYS A 31 -9.80 29.72 26.47
CA LYS A 31 -10.06 29.77 27.92
C LYS A 31 -10.25 28.38 28.52
N VAL A 32 -11.06 27.53 27.88
CA VAL A 32 -11.28 26.15 28.30
C VAL A 32 -9.96 25.37 28.29
N LEU A 33 -9.18 25.44 27.21
CA LEU A 33 -7.86 24.79 27.12
C LEU A 33 -6.89 25.26 28.20
N THR A 34 -6.85 26.55 28.54
CA THR A 34 -6.01 27.05 29.66
C THR A 34 -6.48 26.55 31.02
N HIS A 35 -7.80 26.48 31.26
CA HIS A 35 -8.36 25.97 32.51
C HIS A 35 -8.10 24.47 32.67
N THR A 36 -8.28 23.68 31.61
CA THR A 36 -8.00 22.23 31.61
C THR A 36 -6.50 21.95 31.78
N LYS A 37 -5.61 22.79 31.23
CA LYS A 37 -4.15 22.69 31.35
C LYS A 37 -3.63 22.95 32.78
N ALA A 38 -4.38 23.68 33.62
CA ALA A 38 -3.99 23.96 34.99
C ALA A 38 -4.16 22.75 35.94
N GLN A 39 -5.05 21.80 35.63
CA GLN A 39 -5.43 20.71 36.53
C GLN A 39 -4.56 19.42 36.44
N ARG A 40 -3.64 19.33 35.46
CA ARG A 40 -2.56 18.30 35.31
C ARG A 40 -2.92 16.85 35.73
N SER A 41 -4.11 16.34 35.38
CA SER A 41 -4.50 14.93 35.57
C SER A 41 -4.59 14.19 34.23
N LYS A 42 -4.58 12.85 34.26
CA LYS A 42 -4.71 12.01 33.05
C LYS A 42 -6.04 12.26 32.32
N ASP A 43 -7.11 12.53 33.05
CA ASP A 43 -8.44 12.80 32.48
C ASP A 43 -8.50 14.21 31.87
N SER A 44 -7.81 15.19 32.46
CA SER A 44 -7.66 16.53 31.88
C SER A 44 -6.92 16.52 30.53
N LEU A 45 -5.94 15.62 30.37
CA LEU A 45 -5.25 15.42 29.08
C LEU A 45 -6.13 14.74 28.04
N VAL A 46 -6.98 13.79 28.44
CA VAL A 46 -7.93 13.13 27.53
C VAL A 46 -9.02 14.09 27.06
N THR A 47 -9.61 14.88 27.97
CA THR A 47 -10.57 15.94 27.62
C THR A 47 -9.96 16.99 26.70
N LYS A 48 -8.69 17.34 26.88
CA LYS A 48 -7.94 18.20 25.96
C LYS A 48 -7.83 17.59 24.56
N HIS A 49 -7.55 16.30 24.46
CA HIS A 49 -7.42 15.60 23.17
C HIS A 49 -8.76 15.42 22.44
N ILE A 50 -9.87 15.23 23.17
CA ILE A 50 -11.22 15.16 22.59
C ILE A 50 -11.67 16.53 22.07
N ILE A 51 -11.42 17.60 22.82
CA ILE A 51 -11.75 18.97 22.37
C ILE A 51 -10.89 19.36 21.16
N LEU A 52 -9.62 18.92 21.11
CA LEU A 52 -8.78 19.13 19.93
C LEU A 52 -9.31 18.37 18.72
N ALA A 53 -9.68 17.09 18.89
CA ALA A 53 -10.21 16.24 17.83
C ALA A 53 -11.58 16.71 17.30
N ALA A 54 -12.45 17.24 18.16
CA ALA A 54 -13.74 17.80 17.76
C ALA A 54 -13.61 19.13 16.98
N VAL A 55 -12.53 19.89 17.20
CA VAL A 55 -12.23 21.13 16.48
C VAL A 55 -11.42 20.86 15.21
N SER A 56 -10.66 19.75 15.15
CA SER A 56 -9.76 19.40 14.04
C SER A 56 -10.25 18.28 13.11
N GLY A 57 -11.25 17.48 13.50
CA GLY A 57 -11.99 16.57 12.60
C GLY A 57 -11.40 15.18 12.28
N GLU A 58 -10.56 14.54 13.11
CA GLU A 58 -9.94 13.23 12.77
C GLU A 58 -10.45 12.01 13.58
N SER A 59 -10.59 10.85 12.92
CA SER A 59 -11.15 9.56 13.38
C SER A 59 -10.08 8.51 13.80
N VAL A 60 -10.43 7.53 14.65
CA VAL A 60 -9.55 6.45 15.16
C VAL A 60 -10.10 5.07 14.75
N THR A 61 -9.25 4.21 14.20
CA THR A 61 -9.63 2.95 13.51
C THR A 61 -10.20 1.83 14.41
N GLU A 62 -11.20 1.11 13.89
CA GLU A 62 -12.13 0.25 14.63
C GLU A 62 -11.44 -1.00 15.20
N ASN A 63 -10.51 -1.58 14.45
CA ASN A 63 -9.78 -2.80 14.84
C ASN A 63 -8.89 -2.63 16.08
N ARG A 64 -8.36 -1.42 16.30
CA ARG A 64 -7.51 -1.08 17.45
C ARG A 64 -8.34 -0.92 18.73
N CYS A 65 -9.59 -0.47 18.60
CA CYS A 65 -10.57 -0.44 19.68
C CYS A 65 -11.00 -1.85 20.08
N LYS A 66 -11.32 -2.74 19.11
CA LYS A 66 -11.78 -4.11 19.36
C LYS A 66 -10.82 -4.94 20.22
N LYS A 67 -9.52 -4.94 19.91
CA LYS A 67 -8.50 -5.70 20.68
C LYS A 67 -8.22 -5.12 22.07
N LYS A 68 -8.11 -3.79 22.20
CA LYS A 68 -7.89 -3.13 23.51
C LYS A 68 -9.10 -3.28 24.43
N LEU A 69 -10.31 -3.22 23.88
CA LEU A 69 -11.55 -3.36 24.63
C LEU A 69 -11.75 -4.81 25.10
N ALA A 70 -11.59 -5.80 24.22
CA ALA A 70 -11.69 -7.21 24.59
C ALA A 70 -10.69 -7.62 25.69
N SER A 71 -9.44 -7.14 25.59
CA SER A 71 -8.40 -7.39 26.61
C SER A 71 -8.70 -6.73 27.95
N LYS A 72 -9.31 -5.53 27.96
CA LYS A 72 -9.66 -4.81 29.20
C LYS A 72 -10.91 -5.39 29.88
N LEU A 73 -11.73 -6.13 29.14
CA LEU A 73 -13.02 -6.65 29.59
C LEU A 73 -13.02 -8.17 29.84
N GLU A 74 -11.86 -8.83 29.65
CA GLU A 74 -11.66 -10.27 29.86
C GLU A 74 -12.61 -11.17 29.04
N VAL A 75 -13.01 -10.70 27.85
CA VAL A 75 -13.88 -11.47 26.96
C VAL A 75 -13.04 -12.22 25.92
N PRO A 76 -13.19 -13.56 25.76
CA PRO A 76 -12.45 -14.32 24.75
C PRO A 76 -12.75 -13.84 23.33
N ILE A 77 -11.71 -13.50 22.55
CA ILE A 77 -11.84 -12.92 21.20
C ILE A 77 -12.57 -13.86 20.22
N ARG A 78 -12.49 -15.19 20.40
CA ARG A 78 -13.24 -16.17 19.59
C ARG A 78 -14.77 -15.97 19.69
N ARG A 79 -15.29 -15.46 20.81
CA ARG A 79 -16.73 -15.20 21.03
C ARG A 79 -17.23 -13.93 20.35
N LEU A 80 -16.31 -13.15 19.77
CA LEU A 80 -16.56 -11.88 19.09
C LEU A 80 -16.48 -12.01 17.55
N SER A 81 -16.23 -13.21 17.01
CA SER A 81 -16.14 -13.39 15.57
C SER A 81 -17.53 -13.36 14.92
N GLY A 82 -17.62 -12.76 13.73
CA GLY A 82 -18.85 -12.81 12.91
C GLY A 82 -19.27 -14.26 12.61
N GLU A 83 -18.31 -15.18 12.52
CA GLU A 83 -18.53 -16.63 12.34
C GLU A 83 -19.41 -17.23 13.44
N CYS A 84 -19.15 -16.91 14.72
CA CYS A 84 -19.89 -17.46 15.86
C CYS A 84 -21.36 -17.00 15.83
N MET A 85 -21.62 -15.73 15.53
CA MET A 85 -22.98 -15.20 15.43
C MET A 85 -23.73 -15.72 14.20
N LYS A 86 -23.03 -15.97 13.08
CA LYS A 86 -23.59 -16.66 11.90
C LYS A 86 -24.03 -18.09 12.26
N GLN A 87 -23.22 -18.82 13.02
CA GLN A 87 -23.55 -20.17 13.47
C GLN A 87 -24.75 -20.18 14.41
N ARG A 88 -24.81 -19.23 15.37
CA ARG A 88 -25.98 -19.06 16.25
C ARG A 88 -27.26 -18.76 15.49
N LYS A 89 -27.19 -17.92 14.44
CA LYS A 89 -28.32 -17.62 13.55
C LYS A 89 -28.83 -18.88 12.81
N LEU A 90 -27.92 -19.69 12.25
CA LEU A 90 -28.28 -20.91 11.53
C LEU A 90 -28.98 -21.93 12.44
N ILE A 91 -28.52 -22.09 13.68
CA ILE A 91 -29.14 -23.00 14.66
C ILE A 91 -30.55 -22.53 15.03
N LEU A 92 -30.73 -21.22 15.28
CA LEU A 92 -32.04 -20.64 15.58
C LEU A 92 -33.04 -20.78 14.43
N GLU A 93 -32.58 -20.70 13.17
CA GLU A 93 -33.41 -20.91 11.98
C GLU A 93 -33.86 -22.37 11.81
N SER A 94 -33.12 -23.32 12.36
CA SER A 94 -33.46 -24.75 12.33
C SER A 94 -34.36 -25.22 13.49
N THR A 95 -34.66 -24.36 14.46
CA THR A 95 -35.39 -24.72 15.68
C THR A 95 -36.89 -24.40 15.59
N HIS A 96 -37.77 -25.34 15.99
CA HIS A 96 -39.23 -25.20 15.88
C HIS A 96 -39.82 -24.07 16.73
N ASP A 97 -39.16 -23.70 17.84
CA ASP A 97 -39.56 -22.65 18.77
C ASP A 97 -38.58 -21.46 18.79
N ARG A 98 -38.19 -20.98 17.60
CA ARG A 98 -37.19 -19.92 17.41
C ARG A 98 -37.36 -18.73 18.36
N ALA A 99 -38.57 -18.20 18.52
CA ALA A 99 -38.80 -17.00 19.34
C ALA A 99 -38.48 -17.22 20.83
N ILE A 100 -38.70 -18.44 21.34
CA ILE A 100 -38.42 -18.79 22.74
C ILE A 100 -36.92 -18.99 22.94
N VAL A 101 -36.25 -19.64 21.97
CA VAL A 101 -34.80 -19.91 22.04
C VAL A 101 -33.99 -18.63 21.81
N GLU A 102 -34.41 -17.75 20.89
CA GLU A 102 -33.79 -16.45 20.62
C GLU A 102 -33.92 -15.50 21.82
N ALA A 103 -35.01 -15.58 22.59
CA ALA A 103 -35.16 -14.84 23.84
C ALA A 103 -34.17 -15.30 24.94
N ARG A 104 -33.69 -16.54 24.87
CA ARG A 104 -32.71 -17.10 25.83
C ARG A 104 -31.26 -16.98 25.33
N TYR A 105 -31.04 -17.01 24.02
CA TYR A 105 -29.73 -16.93 23.36
C TYR A 105 -29.76 -15.89 22.23
N PRO A 106 -29.75 -14.58 22.56
CA PRO A 106 -29.88 -13.53 21.57
C PRO A 106 -28.70 -13.49 20.59
N ILE A 107 -28.98 -13.06 19.36
CA ILE A 107 -27.96 -12.73 18.36
C ILE A 107 -27.54 -11.26 18.56
N PHE A 108 -26.28 -11.05 18.93
CA PHE A 108 -25.76 -9.70 19.15
C PHE A 108 -25.32 -9.09 17.82
N LYS A 109 -25.81 -7.88 17.52
CA LYS A 109 -25.45 -7.13 16.30
C LYS A 109 -24.18 -6.31 16.48
N SER A 110 -23.84 -5.99 17.72
CA SER A 110 -22.65 -5.22 18.06
C SER A 110 -21.98 -5.73 19.34
N GLN A 111 -20.72 -5.34 19.52
CA GLN A 111 -19.99 -5.63 20.76
C GLN A 111 -20.61 -4.92 21.98
N ALA A 112 -21.27 -3.78 21.76
CA ALA A 112 -21.95 -3.04 22.80
C ALA A 112 -23.16 -3.81 23.35
N ASP A 113 -23.92 -4.50 22.48
CA ASP A 113 -25.08 -5.29 22.87
C ASP A 113 -24.67 -6.49 23.73
N MET A 114 -23.61 -7.19 23.33
CA MET A 114 -23.09 -8.31 24.10
C MET A 114 -22.47 -7.84 25.43
N PHE A 115 -21.82 -6.68 25.43
CA PHE A 115 -21.27 -6.09 26.66
C PHE A 115 -22.38 -5.73 27.64
N ALA A 116 -23.46 -5.13 27.15
CA ALA A 116 -24.63 -4.79 27.94
C ALA A 116 -25.22 -6.01 28.67
N GLU A 117 -25.23 -7.18 28.02
CA GLU A 117 -25.71 -8.44 28.62
C GLU A 117 -24.82 -8.93 29.78
N THR A 118 -23.52 -8.62 29.73
CA THR A 118 -22.58 -8.98 30.82
C THR A 118 -22.58 -7.98 31.98
N LEU A 119 -23.39 -6.93 31.92
CA LEU A 119 -23.49 -5.89 32.95
C LEU A 119 -24.81 -6.00 33.71
N CYS A 120 -24.85 -5.48 34.94
CA CYS A 120 -26.13 -5.32 35.61
C CYS A 120 -27.03 -4.35 34.82
N PRO A 121 -28.36 -4.52 34.88
CA PRO A 121 -29.30 -3.58 34.28
C PRO A 121 -29.00 -2.15 34.72
N LYS A 122 -29.15 -1.19 33.78
CA LYS A 122 -29.10 0.23 34.12
C LYS A 122 -30.18 0.50 35.17
N GLY A 123 -29.81 1.14 36.28
CA GLY A 123 -30.74 1.44 37.36
C GLY A 123 -31.82 2.45 36.94
N THR A 124 -32.46 3.09 37.92
CA THR A 124 -33.51 4.10 37.68
C THR A 124 -33.09 5.26 36.76
N ASN A 125 -31.79 5.53 36.63
CA ASN A 125 -31.23 6.40 35.58
C ASN A 125 -30.83 5.55 34.35
N LYS A 126 -31.73 5.47 33.37
CA LYS A 126 -31.62 4.60 32.18
C LYS A 126 -30.47 4.96 31.22
N GLU A 127 -29.75 6.06 31.44
CA GLU A 127 -28.71 6.51 30.52
C GLU A 127 -27.37 5.80 30.75
N HIS A 128 -27.01 5.45 32.00
CA HIS A 128 -25.65 4.98 32.33
C HIS A 128 -25.63 3.74 33.23
N TYR A 129 -24.61 2.89 33.02
CA TYR A 129 -24.29 1.76 33.91
C TYR A 129 -23.54 2.25 35.15
N LYS A 130 -23.65 1.51 36.26
CA LYS A 130 -22.85 1.81 37.45
C LYS A 130 -21.36 1.65 37.15
N THR A 131 -20.55 2.61 37.62
CA THR A 131 -19.09 2.64 37.42
C THR A 131 -18.38 1.38 37.92
N GLU A 132 -18.90 0.73 38.96
CA GLU A 132 -18.40 -0.56 39.47
C GLU A 132 -18.61 -1.72 38.48
N CYS A 133 -19.70 -1.72 37.71
CA CYS A 133 -19.98 -2.73 36.68
C CYS A 133 -19.06 -2.53 35.48
N LEU A 134 -18.90 -1.28 35.02
CA LEU A 134 -18.02 -0.91 33.91
C LEU A 134 -16.55 -1.22 34.19
N ASN A 135 -16.12 -1.11 35.45
CA ASN A 135 -14.77 -1.44 35.88
C ASN A 135 -14.61 -2.91 36.32
N ARG A 136 -15.62 -3.77 36.10
CA ARG A 136 -15.61 -5.20 36.46
C ARG A 136 -15.31 -5.47 37.95
N LYS A 137 -15.69 -4.55 38.83
CA LYS A 137 -15.57 -4.68 40.29
C LYS A 137 -16.87 -5.13 40.96
N CYS A 138 -17.97 -5.15 40.21
CA CYS A 138 -19.26 -5.64 40.68
C CYS A 138 -19.27 -7.17 40.74
N GLN A 139 -19.71 -7.73 41.86
CA GLN A 139 -19.79 -9.19 42.06
C GLN A 139 -21.00 -9.83 41.35
N ASN A 140 -21.97 -9.03 40.89
CA ASN A 140 -23.23 -9.50 40.32
C ASN A 140 -23.29 -9.40 38.78
N CYS A 141 -22.24 -8.88 38.14
CA CYS A 141 -22.15 -8.82 36.68
C CYS A 141 -20.83 -9.39 36.18
N GLY A 142 -20.84 -10.05 35.04
CA GLY A 142 -19.65 -10.66 34.49
C GLY A 142 -19.96 -11.47 33.25
N VAL A 143 -18.92 -12.07 32.68
CA VAL A 143 -19.01 -12.90 31.48
C VAL A 143 -19.88 -14.14 31.70
N ALA A 144 -20.06 -14.58 32.96
CA ALA A 144 -20.96 -15.67 33.33
C ALA A 144 -22.44 -15.39 33.00
N ASN A 145 -22.85 -14.13 32.87
CA ASN A 145 -24.21 -13.76 32.47
C ASN A 145 -24.46 -13.97 30.98
N LEU A 146 -23.39 -14.10 30.17
CA LEU A 146 -23.51 -14.41 28.75
C LEU A 146 -23.77 -15.91 28.59
N LEU A 147 -25.04 -16.27 28.36
CA LEU A 147 -25.43 -17.65 28.12
C LEU A 147 -24.99 -18.10 26.71
N LEU A 148 -24.25 -19.21 26.68
CA LEU A 148 -23.81 -19.87 25.46
C LEU A 148 -24.71 -21.06 25.16
N MET A 149 -24.91 -21.35 23.88
CA MET A 149 -25.59 -22.56 23.45
C MET A 149 -24.67 -23.78 23.67
N PRO A 150 -25.22 -24.98 23.92
CA PRO A 150 -24.41 -26.19 24.10
C PRO A 150 -23.41 -26.44 22.96
N GLU A 151 -23.80 -26.13 21.72
CA GLU A 151 -23.01 -26.28 20.49
C GLU A 151 -21.82 -25.29 20.42
N GLU A 152 -21.81 -24.24 21.24
CA GLU A 152 -20.73 -23.24 21.32
C GLU A 152 -19.69 -23.60 22.39
N ASN A 153 -19.98 -24.59 23.25
CA ASN A 153 -19.09 -25.13 24.26
C ASN A 153 -18.46 -26.45 23.77
N ASP A 154 -17.60 -26.37 22.74
CA ASP A 154 -16.80 -27.54 22.37
C ASP A 154 -15.63 -27.69 23.36
N THR A 155 -15.70 -28.72 24.20
CA THR A 155 -14.70 -29.07 25.22
C THR A 155 -13.91 -30.33 24.85
N THR A 156 -13.80 -30.67 23.58
CA THR A 156 -13.03 -31.83 23.15
C THR A 156 -11.52 -31.53 23.11
N ASP A 157 -10.70 -32.53 23.51
CA ASP A 157 -9.22 -32.45 23.59
C ASP A 157 -8.52 -32.27 22.22
N GLU A 158 -9.28 -32.12 21.12
CA GLU A 158 -8.77 -31.87 19.76
C GLU A 158 -8.67 -30.36 19.44
N ALA A 159 -8.97 -29.48 20.40
CA ALA A 159 -8.83 -28.05 20.23
C ALA A 159 -7.34 -27.65 20.05
N ILE A 160 -7.02 -27.10 18.87
CA ILE A 160 -5.71 -26.54 18.51
C ILE A 160 -5.17 -25.67 19.66
N GLU A 161 -4.05 -26.10 20.25
CA GLU A 161 -3.32 -25.36 21.26
C GLU A 161 -2.66 -24.12 20.61
N VAL A 162 -3.25 -22.94 20.81
CA VAL A 162 -2.68 -21.68 20.30
C VAL A 162 -1.73 -21.11 21.34
N THR A 163 -0.44 -21.11 21.02
CA THR A 163 0.60 -20.42 21.80
C THR A 163 0.52 -18.91 21.57
N TRP A 164 0.49 -18.14 22.66
CA TRP A 164 0.45 -16.69 22.63
C TRP A 164 1.88 -16.11 22.65
N GLU A 165 2.30 -15.44 21.57
CA GLU A 165 3.53 -14.65 21.58
C GLU A 165 3.30 -13.23 22.11
N LYS A 166 4.28 -12.77 22.90
CA LYS A 166 4.27 -11.47 23.58
C LYS A 166 4.61 -10.36 22.58
N CYS A 167 3.64 -9.53 22.24
CA CYS A 167 3.87 -8.30 21.45
C CYS A 167 4.68 -7.30 22.29
N SER A 168 5.93 -7.07 21.91
CA SER A 168 6.76 -6.04 22.54
C SER A 168 6.21 -4.65 22.19
N ALA A 169 5.94 -3.85 23.22
CA ALA A 169 5.45 -2.49 23.06
C ALA A 169 6.47 -1.66 22.26
N ARG A 170 6.07 -1.17 21.08
CA ARG A 170 6.82 -0.15 20.35
C ARG A 170 6.66 1.18 21.10
N GLU A 171 7.74 1.69 21.65
CA GLU A 171 7.82 3.08 22.15
C GLU A 171 8.00 4.02 20.95
N GLU A 172 6.96 4.17 20.13
CA GLU A 172 6.92 5.21 19.10
C GLU A 172 6.19 6.44 19.65
N ILE A 173 6.75 7.62 19.40
CA ILE A 173 6.16 8.88 19.82
C ILE A 173 4.81 9.01 19.13
N GLN A 174 3.74 9.23 19.90
CA GLN A 174 2.36 9.26 19.40
C GLN A 174 2.13 10.30 18.29
N SER A 175 2.99 11.32 18.17
CA SER A 175 2.98 12.33 17.12
C SER A 175 3.45 11.83 15.75
N SER A 176 4.30 10.80 15.68
CA SER A 176 4.74 10.19 14.41
C SER A 176 3.63 9.44 13.67
N TYR A 177 2.45 9.28 14.29
CA TYR A 177 1.27 8.66 13.66
C TYR A 177 0.43 9.64 12.84
N PHE A 178 0.58 10.97 13.02
CA PHE A 178 -0.25 11.99 12.35
C PHE A 178 0.41 12.58 11.09
N GLN A 179 1.71 12.33 10.88
CA GLN A 179 2.42 12.60 9.62
C GLN A 179 3.30 11.38 9.35
N ARG A 180 2.84 10.48 8.47
CA ARG A 180 3.71 9.41 7.99
C ARG A 180 4.66 10.02 6.97
N THR A 181 5.93 10.12 7.32
CA THR A 181 6.95 10.33 6.29
C THR A 181 7.05 9.03 5.51
N GLU A 182 6.50 9.04 4.30
CA GLU A 182 6.56 7.88 3.42
C GLU A 182 7.86 7.90 2.63
N VAL A 183 8.34 6.71 2.30
CA VAL A 183 9.58 6.52 1.56
C VAL A 183 9.28 5.60 0.40
N SER A 184 9.54 6.09 -0.80
CA SER A 184 9.45 5.29 -2.01
C SER A 184 10.72 4.47 -2.15
N LEU A 185 10.55 3.15 -2.19
CA LEU A 185 11.62 2.19 -2.39
C LEU A 185 11.34 1.39 -3.65
N HIS A 186 12.06 1.71 -4.72
CA HIS A 186 12.08 0.88 -5.91
C HIS A 186 13.17 -0.19 -5.77
N VAL A 187 12.86 -1.41 -6.22
CA VAL A 187 13.76 -2.56 -6.16
C VAL A 187 13.91 -3.17 -7.54
N SER A 188 15.12 -3.17 -8.05
CA SER A 188 15.51 -3.82 -9.29
C SER A 188 16.52 -4.93 -9.02
N ILE A 189 16.42 -6.04 -9.76
CA ILE A 189 17.38 -7.14 -9.68
C ILE A 189 18.12 -7.17 -11.00
N ILE A 190 19.42 -6.86 -10.95
CA ILE A 190 20.25 -6.77 -12.14
C ILE A 190 21.01 -8.09 -12.30
N TYR A 191 20.87 -8.69 -13.48
CA TYR A 191 21.68 -9.81 -13.93
C TYR A 191 22.56 -9.34 -15.08
N ARG A 192 23.86 -9.50 -14.95
CA ARG A 192 24.83 -9.08 -15.97
C ARG A 192 26.02 -10.03 -16.00
N HIS A 193 26.76 -10.01 -17.09
CA HIS A 193 28.05 -10.69 -17.13
C HIS A 193 29.05 -9.97 -16.20
N ALA A 194 29.98 -10.72 -15.63
CA ALA A 194 31.06 -10.18 -14.83
C ALA A 194 31.98 -9.28 -15.67
N VAL A 195 32.46 -8.21 -15.07
CA VAL A 195 33.45 -7.28 -15.66
C VAL A 195 34.75 -7.46 -14.89
N LEU A 196 35.83 -7.83 -15.57
CA LEU A 196 37.11 -8.14 -14.92
C LEU A 196 37.60 -7.02 -13.98
N GLU A 197 37.55 -5.76 -14.44
CA GLU A 197 38.04 -4.61 -13.67
C GLU A 197 37.21 -4.30 -12.42
N TYR A 198 35.95 -4.70 -12.40
CA TYR A 198 35.00 -4.35 -11.33
C TYR A 198 34.64 -5.54 -10.41
N ASP A 199 34.59 -6.74 -10.96
CA ASP A 199 34.23 -7.98 -10.25
C ASP A 199 35.44 -8.88 -9.97
N GLY A 200 36.61 -8.56 -10.53
CA GLY A 200 37.83 -9.39 -10.41
C GLY A 200 37.74 -10.73 -11.15
N LYS A 201 36.69 -10.92 -11.95
CA LYS A 201 36.43 -12.12 -12.76
C LYS A 201 35.91 -11.71 -14.12
N ASP A 202 36.44 -12.32 -15.15
CA ASP A 202 35.98 -12.11 -16.51
C ASP A 202 34.84 -13.06 -16.87
N SER A 203 34.08 -12.73 -17.90
CA SER A 203 32.95 -13.52 -18.38
C SER A 203 33.08 -13.72 -19.89
N THR A 204 33.25 -14.97 -20.32
CA THR A 204 33.38 -15.31 -21.75
C THR A 204 32.18 -16.11 -22.24
N THR A 205 32.07 -16.29 -23.55
CA THR A 205 31.01 -17.11 -24.16
C THR A 205 31.11 -18.58 -23.74
N GLU A 206 32.32 -19.11 -23.59
CA GLU A 206 32.58 -20.49 -23.16
C GLU A 206 32.42 -20.69 -21.66
N ASN A 207 32.72 -19.65 -20.86
CA ASN A 207 32.59 -19.67 -19.41
C ASN A 207 31.88 -18.41 -18.89
N PRO A 208 30.53 -18.38 -19.00
CA PRO A 208 29.76 -17.23 -18.59
C PRO A 208 29.71 -17.13 -17.05
N ASN A 209 30.31 -16.07 -16.52
CA ASN A 209 30.16 -15.66 -15.13
C ASN A 209 29.05 -14.61 -15.03
N ILE A 210 27.91 -14.99 -14.44
CA ILE A 210 26.76 -14.11 -14.24
C ILE A 210 26.78 -13.54 -12.82
N ILE A 211 26.73 -12.22 -12.73
CA ILE A 211 26.62 -11.48 -11.47
C ILE A 211 25.16 -11.09 -11.25
N LYS A 212 24.67 -11.38 -10.03
CA LYS A 212 23.36 -10.93 -9.54
C LYS A 212 23.54 -9.81 -8.52
N GLU A 213 22.92 -8.68 -8.75
CA GLU A 213 22.99 -7.49 -7.90
C GLU A 213 21.58 -7.04 -7.52
N HIS A 214 21.43 -6.54 -6.30
CA HIS A 214 20.18 -5.88 -5.89
C HIS A 214 20.39 -4.38 -5.97
N PHE A 215 19.57 -3.70 -6.76
CA PHE A 215 19.64 -2.28 -6.99
C PHE A 215 18.41 -1.61 -6.38
N PHE A 216 18.64 -0.65 -5.49
CA PHE A 216 17.61 0.04 -4.74
C PHE A 216 17.65 1.51 -5.07
N VAL A 217 16.49 2.07 -5.39
CA VAL A 217 16.31 3.52 -5.54
C VAL A 217 15.38 3.99 -4.43
N VAL A 218 15.86 4.94 -3.64
CA VAL A 218 15.15 5.54 -2.52
C VAL A 218 14.79 6.97 -2.88
N SER A 219 13.54 7.37 -2.63
CA SER A 219 13.08 8.73 -2.93
C SER A 219 12.01 9.21 -1.93
N ASN A 220 11.91 10.52 -1.80
CA ASN A 220 10.77 11.18 -1.13
C ASN A 220 9.53 11.29 -2.04
N ASP A 221 9.66 10.97 -3.32
CA ASP A 221 8.59 11.10 -4.31
C ASP A 221 7.60 9.94 -4.24
N ASP A 222 6.33 10.23 -3.93
CA ASP A 222 5.24 9.27 -3.72
C ASP A 222 4.32 9.10 -4.94
N LYS A 223 4.58 9.82 -6.04
CA LYS A 223 3.70 9.82 -7.22
C LYS A 223 3.77 8.54 -8.03
N HIS A 224 4.93 7.88 -8.01
CA HIS A 224 5.21 6.61 -8.72
C HIS A 224 4.76 6.61 -10.20
N ASP A 225 4.84 7.77 -10.84
CA ASP A 225 4.41 7.99 -12.22
C ASP A 225 5.46 7.53 -13.24
N HIS A 226 5.16 7.70 -14.53
CA HIS A 226 6.09 7.35 -15.60
C HIS A 226 7.41 8.15 -15.54
N HIS A 227 7.42 9.36 -14.97
CA HIS A 227 8.64 10.13 -14.74
C HIS A 227 9.53 9.47 -13.69
N PHE A 228 8.93 9.00 -12.58
CA PHE A 228 9.64 8.22 -11.57
C PHE A 228 10.26 6.95 -12.16
N VAL A 229 9.49 6.21 -12.96
CA VAL A 229 9.99 5.00 -13.64
C VAL A 229 11.18 5.32 -14.55
N HIS A 230 11.09 6.38 -15.35
CA HIS A 230 12.17 6.77 -16.24
C HIS A 230 13.43 7.18 -15.48
N GLU A 231 13.31 7.94 -14.40
CA GLU A 231 14.48 8.32 -13.58
C GLU A 231 15.12 7.10 -12.92
N VAL A 232 14.33 6.12 -12.45
CA VAL A 232 14.87 4.83 -11.97
C VAL A 232 15.69 4.14 -13.05
N GLN A 233 15.22 4.11 -14.30
CA GLN A 233 15.98 3.53 -15.40
C GLN A 233 17.26 4.33 -15.71
N ASN A 234 17.21 5.65 -15.60
CA ASN A 234 18.39 6.51 -15.73
C ASN A 234 19.44 6.18 -14.64
N GLN A 235 19.02 6.02 -13.39
CA GLN A 235 19.92 5.63 -12.30
C GLN A 235 20.59 4.26 -12.53
N ILE A 236 19.86 3.30 -13.12
CA ILE A 236 20.43 2.01 -13.52
C ILE A 236 21.46 2.20 -14.65
N LYS A 237 21.14 3.02 -15.66
CA LYS A 237 22.05 3.33 -16.77
C LYS A 237 23.35 3.98 -16.27
N GLU A 238 23.24 4.98 -15.41
CA GLU A 238 24.39 5.67 -14.81
C GLU A 238 25.27 4.70 -14.00
N TYR A 239 24.65 3.80 -13.24
CA TYR A 239 25.38 2.75 -12.53
C TYR A 239 26.14 1.81 -13.48
N LEU A 240 25.47 1.29 -14.52
CA LEU A 240 26.11 0.39 -15.48
C LEU A 240 27.27 1.08 -16.22
N ASN A 241 27.10 2.37 -16.57
CA ASN A 241 28.18 3.18 -17.13
C ASN A 241 29.34 3.36 -16.14
N SER A 242 29.05 3.60 -14.85
CA SER A 242 30.08 3.82 -13.83
C SER A 242 31.00 2.61 -13.62
N ILE A 243 30.53 1.41 -13.96
CA ILE A 243 31.30 0.16 -13.91
C ILE A 243 31.81 -0.26 -15.29
N SER A 244 31.72 0.64 -16.28
CA SER A 244 32.13 0.45 -17.67
C SER A 244 31.45 -0.76 -18.34
N TYR A 245 30.20 -1.06 -17.96
CA TYR A 245 29.41 -2.13 -18.56
C TYR A 245 28.68 -1.63 -19.81
N ASN A 246 29.12 -2.10 -20.98
CA ASN A 246 28.47 -1.77 -22.24
C ASN A 246 27.21 -2.64 -22.46
N VAL A 247 26.05 -2.01 -22.54
CA VAL A 247 24.76 -2.70 -22.74
C VAL A 247 24.32 -2.52 -24.19
N SER A 248 24.31 -3.60 -24.97
CA SER A 248 23.69 -3.61 -26.30
C SER A 248 22.18 -3.79 -26.20
N THR A 249 21.72 -4.83 -25.49
CA THR A 249 20.31 -5.15 -25.29
C THR A 249 19.95 -5.17 -23.81
N MET A 250 18.91 -4.43 -23.43
CA MET A 250 18.36 -4.42 -22.08
C MET A 250 17.06 -5.23 -22.06
N HIS A 251 17.02 -6.28 -21.23
CA HIS A 251 15.81 -7.05 -20.96
C HIS A 251 15.23 -6.67 -19.60
N GLU A 252 14.03 -6.11 -19.61
CA GLU A 252 13.29 -5.76 -18.41
C GLU A 252 12.14 -6.74 -18.20
N TYR A 253 11.94 -7.15 -16.95
CA TYR A 253 10.81 -7.96 -16.52
C TYR A 253 10.12 -7.20 -15.39
N THR A 254 8.90 -6.73 -15.66
CA THR A 254 8.18 -5.83 -14.76
C THR A 254 6.76 -6.31 -14.57
N ASP A 255 6.12 -5.81 -13.51
CA ASP A 255 4.69 -6.02 -13.33
C ASP A 255 3.87 -5.32 -14.42
N GLY A 256 2.62 -5.74 -14.56
CA GLY A 256 1.68 -5.21 -15.54
C GLY A 256 0.84 -4.03 -15.03
N CYS A 257 1.29 -3.30 -14.00
CA CYS A 257 0.52 -2.20 -13.40
C CYS A 257 0.32 -1.06 -14.40
N GLN A 258 -0.95 -0.66 -14.61
CA GLN A 258 -1.33 0.36 -15.58
C GLN A 258 -0.89 1.77 -15.17
N CYS A 259 -0.79 2.05 -13.87
CA CYS A 259 -0.33 3.35 -13.35
C CYS A 259 1.21 3.48 -13.40
N GLN A 260 1.93 2.38 -13.61
CA GLN A 260 3.39 2.33 -13.60
C GLN A 260 3.93 1.79 -14.93
N TYR A 261 4.56 0.62 -14.93
CA TYR A 261 5.34 0.09 -16.07
C TYR A 261 4.53 -0.22 -17.34
N LYS A 262 3.23 -0.50 -17.20
CA LYS A 262 2.32 -0.81 -18.33
C LYS A 262 1.43 0.37 -18.73
N SER A 263 1.76 1.57 -18.25
CA SER A 263 1.11 2.81 -18.69
C SER A 263 1.44 3.13 -20.15
N ARG A 264 0.54 3.86 -20.82
CA ARG A 264 0.77 4.39 -22.18
C ARG A 264 2.04 5.23 -22.26
N HIS A 265 2.33 5.97 -21.20
CA HIS A 265 3.50 6.85 -21.09
C HIS A 265 4.80 6.05 -20.98
N CYS A 266 4.83 5.04 -20.11
CA CYS A 266 5.96 4.13 -19.98
C CYS A 266 6.23 3.33 -21.27
N MET A 267 5.18 2.93 -21.99
CA MET A 267 5.35 2.29 -23.31
C MET A 267 5.96 3.28 -24.32
N GLY A 268 5.50 4.53 -24.33
CA GLY A 268 6.11 5.60 -25.12
C GLY A 268 7.57 5.88 -24.76
N ASP A 269 7.92 5.87 -23.48
CA ASP A 269 9.31 6.00 -23.03
C ASP A 269 10.17 4.83 -23.54
N VAL A 270 9.66 3.60 -23.53
CA VAL A 270 10.36 2.44 -24.11
C VAL A 270 10.64 2.63 -25.60
N SER A 271 9.71 3.23 -26.35
CA SER A 271 9.93 3.49 -27.79
C SER A 271 11.05 4.51 -28.04
N ASN A 272 11.45 5.27 -27.01
CA ASN A 272 12.54 6.24 -27.02
C ASN A 272 13.79 5.75 -26.29
N GLY A 273 13.80 4.49 -25.79
CA GLY A 273 14.87 3.98 -24.94
C GLY A 273 16.27 3.98 -25.57
N GLN A 274 16.38 3.87 -26.89
CA GLN A 274 17.66 4.00 -27.59
C GLN A 274 18.23 5.43 -27.48
N GLN A 275 17.40 6.45 -27.62
CA GLN A 275 17.82 7.84 -27.48
C GLN A 275 18.18 8.17 -26.03
N ASP A 276 17.34 7.70 -25.10
CA ASP A 276 17.46 8.07 -23.68
C ASP A 276 18.61 7.32 -22.98
N PHE A 277 18.81 6.04 -23.31
CA PHE A 277 19.75 5.18 -22.59
C PHE A 277 20.89 4.63 -23.46
N GLY A 278 20.85 4.85 -24.78
CA GLY A 278 21.89 4.38 -25.71
C GLY A 278 21.91 2.87 -25.92
N TYR A 279 20.84 2.15 -25.56
CA TYR A 279 20.73 0.71 -25.83
C TYR A 279 20.33 0.48 -27.29
N ASP A 280 20.95 -0.48 -27.98
CA ASP A 280 20.54 -0.87 -29.34
C ASP A 280 19.10 -1.39 -29.35
N ARG A 281 18.71 -2.07 -28.26
CA ARG A 281 17.36 -2.62 -28.09
C ARG A 281 16.96 -2.66 -26.62
N LEU A 282 15.80 -2.10 -26.31
CA LEU A 282 15.12 -2.23 -25.02
C LEU A 282 13.92 -3.16 -25.19
N ILE A 283 13.92 -4.27 -24.45
CA ILE A 283 12.88 -5.29 -24.47
C ILE A 283 12.24 -5.31 -23.09
N ARG A 284 10.98 -4.90 -22.98
CA ARG A 284 10.23 -4.98 -21.73
C ARG A 284 9.20 -6.10 -21.82
N ASN A 285 9.26 -6.99 -20.84
CA ASN A 285 8.36 -8.12 -20.66
C ASN A 285 7.50 -7.85 -19.43
N TYR A 286 6.21 -8.09 -19.56
CA TYR A 286 5.26 -7.95 -18.47
C TYR A 286 4.92 -9.32 -17.91
N PHE A 287 4.92 -9.44 -16.59
CA PHE A 287 4.26 -10.56 -15.91
C PHE A 287 2.73 -10.45 -16.09
N GLU A 288 2.01 -11.45 -15.56
CA GLU A 288 0.54 -11.41 -15.53
C GLU A 288 0.05 -10.08 -14.92
N THR A 289 -1.08 -9.60 -15.43
CA THR A 289 -1.72 -8.36 -14.97
C THR A 289 -1.94 -8.38 -13.44
N SER A 290 -1.71 -7.22 -12.81
CA SER A 290 -1.86 -6.93 -11.38
C SER A 290 -0.60 -7.10 -10.51
N HIS A 291 0.00 -8.29 -10.38
CA HIS A 291 1.14 -8.45 -9.46
C HIS A 291 2.22 -9.43 -9.92
N ALA A 292 3.45 -8.94 -9.96
CA ALA A 292 4.64 -9.78 -10.09
C ALA A 292 5.20 -10.11 -8.71
N LYS A 293 5.20 -11.39 -8.33
CA LYS A 293 5.96 -11.86 -7.16
C LYS A 293 7.32 -12.35 -7.59
N GLY A 294 8.39 -11.90 -6.93
CA GLY A 294 9.73 -12.26 -7.35
C GLY A 294 10.85 -11.92 -6.38
N PRO A 295 12.12 -12.10 -6.82
CA PRO A 295 13.29 -11.85 -5.98
C PRO A 295 13.37 -10.40 -5.45
N GLN A 296 12.75 -9.44 -6.15
CA GLN A 296 12.61 -8.05 -5.72
C GLN A 296 11.84 -7.90 -4.40
N ASP A 297 10.83 -8.73 -4.14
CA ASP A 297 10.04 -8.66 -2.90
C ASP A 297 10.87 -9.10 -1.71
N ALA A 298 11.64 -10.18 -1.88
CA ALA A 298 12.55 -10.68 -0.85
C ALA A 298 13.68 -9.67 -0.57
N ALA A 299 14.23 -9.06 -1.61
CA ALA A 299 15.27 -8.03 -1.51
C ALA A 299 14.75 -6.78 -0.78
N GLY A 300 13.59 -6.25 -1.18
CA GLY A 300 12.93 -5.12 -0.53
C GLY A 300 12.53 -5.43 0.91
N GLY A 301 11.92 -6.59 1.15
CA GLY A 301 11.53 -7.05 2.49
C GLY A 301 12.73 -7.20 3.43
N TYR A 302 13.88 -7.66 2.93
CA TYR A 302 15.11 -7.72 3.71
C TYR A 302 15.57 -6.33 4.17
N VAL A 303 15.67 -5.36 3.27
CA VAL A 303 16.14 -3.99 3.60
C VAL A 303 15.16 -3.33 4.59
N LYS A 304 13.85 -3.43 4.32
CA LYS A 304 12.80 -2.93 5.23
C LYS A 304 12.94 -3.53 6.63
N ARG A 305 13.08 -4.86 6.72
CA ARG A 305 13.26 -5.56 8.00
C ARG A 305 14.55 -5.14 8.72
N GLN A 306 15.66 -4.91 8.01
CA GLN A 306 16.90 -4.44 8.65
C GLN A 306 16.74 -3.03 9.22
N ALA A 307 16.08 -2.13 8.49
CA ALA A 307 15.75 -0.79 8.98
C ALA A 307 14.86 -0.86 10.23
N ASP A 308 13.78 -1.65 10.18
CA ASP A 308 12.89 -1.87 11.32
C ASP A 308 13.65 -2.39 12.54
N LEU A 309 14.51 -3.40 12.35
CA LEU A 309 15.32 -3.95 13.44
C LEU A 309 16.32 -2.94 14.00
N ALA A 310 16.91 -2.07 13.16
CA ALA A 310 17.82 -1.03 13.60
C ALA A 310 17.11 0.02 14.45
N ILE A 311 15.89 0.42 14.06
CA ILE A 311 15.02 1.33 14.82
C ILE A 311 14.60 0.67 16.14
N LEU A 312 14.06 -0.55 16.09
CA LEU A 312 13.58 -1.29 17.27
C LEU A 312 14.68 -1.53 18.30
N ARG A 313 15.93 -1.74 17.84
CA ARG A 313 17.10 -1.92 18.71
C ARG A 313 17.75 -0.60 19.11
N ARG A 314 17.16 0.55 18.76
CA ARG A 314 17.69 1.91 19.00
C ARG A 314 19.13 2.09 18.49
N LYS A 315 19.46 1.43 17.38
CA LYS A 315 20.76 1.52 16.71
C LYS A 315 20.79 2.61 15.63
N ALA A 316 19.64 2.95 15.09
CA ALA A 316 19.49 4.01 14.10
C ALA A 316 18.20 4.79 14.35
N THR A 317 18.21 6.06 13.94
CA THR A 317 17.02 6.91 13.86
C THR A 317 16.78 7.20 12.39
N ILE A 318 15.72 6.62 11.83
CA ILE A 318 15.34 6.76 10.43
C ILE A 318 14.01 7.50 10.41
N GLN A 319 13.99 8.74 9.91
CA GLN A 319 12.78 9.56 9.89
C GLN A 319 12.45 10.10 8.49
N THR A 320 13.43 10.12 7.58
CA THR A 320 13.28 10.59 6.19
C THR A 320 13.75 9.54 5.19
N ALA A 321 13.38 9.69 3.91
CA ALA A 321 13.90 8.82 2.85
C ALA A 321 15.43 8.91 2.75
N HIS A 322 15.99 10.10 2.97
CA HIS A 322 17.44 10.31 2.99
C HIS A 322 18.10 9.56 4.17
N ASP A 323 17.49 9.57 5.37
CA ASP A 323 18.00 8.78 6.49
C ASP A 323 17.96 7.28 6.20
N PHE A 324 16.89 6.82 5.56
CA PHE A 324 16.75 5.41 5.15
C PHE A 324 17.82 5.03 4.14
N TYR A 325 18.05 5.87 3.13
CA TYR A 325 19.11 5.70 2.15
C TYR A 325 20.48 5.64 2.84
N LYS A 326 20.80 6.61 3.69
CA LYS A 326 22.08 6.68 4.41
C LYS A 326 22.30 5.42 5.25
N PHE A 327 21.30 5.02 6.03
CA PHE A 327 21.36 3.78 6.81
C PHE A 327 21.65 2.56 5.93
N ALA A 328 20.89 2.40 4.84
CA ALA A 328 21.04 1.25 3.95
C ALA A 328 22.41 1.24 3.25
N ASN A 329 22.87 2.40 2.81
CA ASN A 329 24.15 2.59 2.14
C ASN A 329 25.34 2.29 3.07
N GLU A 330 25.27 2.70 4.33
CA GLU A 330 26.35 2.48 5.31
C GLU A 330 26.38 1.05 5.88
N ASN A 331 25.23 0.37 5.96
CA ASN A 331 25.12 -0.88 6.73
C ASN A 331 24.79 -2.11 5.88
N LEU A 332 24.27 -1.94 4.66
CA LEU A 332 23.64 -3.04 3.90
C LEU A 332 24.22 -3.25 2.50
N GLN A 333 25.20 -2.46 2.05
CA GLN A 333 25.84 -2.65 0.74
C GLN A 333 26.51 -4.02 0.62
N GLU A 334 27.29 -4.37 1.63
CA GLU A 334 28.02 -5.63 1.66
C GLU A 334 27.09 -6.82 1.90
N THR A 335 27.35 -7.88 1.17
CA THR A 335 26.65 -9.15 1.31
C THR A 335 27.58 -10.13 2.03
N ARG A 336 27.00 -11.16 2.65
CA ARG A 336 27.80 -12.26 3.21
C ARG A 336 28.16 -13.20 2.07
N ASP A 337 29.27 -13.93 2.19
CA ASP A 337 29.73 -14.88 1.16
C ASP A 337 28.68 -15.93 0.75
N SER A 338 27.73 -16.23 1.64
CA SER A 338 26.61 -17.14 1.38
C SER A 338 25.36 -16.45 0.78
N SER A 339 25.47 -15.19 0.36
CA SER A 339 24.32 -14.42 -0.14
C SER A 339 24.00 -14.77 -1.59
N VAL A 340 22.71 -14.71 -1.91
CA VAL A 340 22.21 -14.96 -3.27
C VAL A 340 22.59 -13.83 -4.24
N CYS A 341 22.90 -12.64 -3.73
CA CYS A 341 23.38 -11.51 -4.51
C CYS A 341 24.83 -11.18 -4.16
N LEU A 342 25.62 -10.78 -5.16
CA LEU A 342 27.01 -10.38 -4.96
C LEU A 342 27.09 -9.07 -4.17
N ARG A 343 26.26 -8.09 -4.50
CA ARG A 343 26.26 -6.78 -3.84
C ARG A 343 24.88 -6.10 -3.85
N ARG A 344 24.72 -5.12 -2.97
CA ARG A 344 23.56 -4.21 -2.96
C ARG A 344 24.01 -2.81 -3.29
N VAL A 345 23.33 -2.18 -4.25
CA VAL A 345 23.60 -0.81 -4.70
C VAL A 345 22.41 0.05 -4.30
N PHE A 346 22.70 1.18 -3.65
CA PHE A 346 21.67 2.14 -3.24
C PHE A 346 21.88 3.45 -4.00
N ARG A 347 20.78 4.02 -4.48
CA ARG A 347 20.70 5.38 -5.05
C ARG A 347 19.63 6.16 -4.33
N PHE A 348 19.85 7.46 -4.24
CA PHE A 348 18.89 8.41 -3.70
C PHE A 348 18.50 9.41 -4.77
N ILE A 349 17.20 9.58 -4.98
CA ILE A 349 16.65 10.61 -5.87
C ILE A 349 15.93 11.62 -5.00
N ASP A 350 16.34 12.88 -5.08
CA ASP A 350 15.69 13.98 -4.36
C ASP A 350 14.71 14.75 -5.24
N ASN A 351 14.93 14.76 -6.55
CA ASN A 351 14.13 15.49 -7.52
C ASN A 351 14.01 14.70 -8.82
N ILE A 352 12.83 14.75 -9.44
CA ILE A 352 12.49 14.07 -10.69
C ILE A 352 11.98 15.12 -11.67
N ASP A 353 12.58 15.19 -12.84
CA ASP A 353 12.13 16.11 -13.88
C ASP A 353 10.78 15.67 -14.48
N ARG A 354 9.74 16.45 -14.16
CA ARG A 354 8.38 16.27 -14.67
C ARG A 354 8.03 17.21 -15.81
N ASN A 355 9.00 17.99 -16.31
CA ASN A 355 8.78 18.88 -17.44
C ASN A 355 9.03 18.18 -18.79
N ARG A 356 9.26 16.86 -18.78
CA ARG A 356 9.45 16.08 -20.01
C ARG A 356 8.17 16.08 -20.84
N ASP A 357 8.25 16.56 -22.08
CA ASP A 357 7.17 16.47 -23.06
C ASP A 357 7.06 15.04 -23.64
N ARG A 358 6.70 14.08 -22.78
CA ARG A 358 6.59 12.64 -23.10
C ARG A 358 5.22 12.08 -22.70
N TYR A 359 4.17 12.81 -23.06
CA TYR A 359 2.79 12.35 -22.95
C TYR A 359 2.32 11.68 -24.24
N PHE A 360 1.74 10.50 -24.13
CA PHE A 360 1.39 9.63 -25.24
C PHE A 360 -0.08 9.24 -25.19
N LYS A 361 -0.69 9.10 -26.36
CA LYS A 361 -2.08 8.64 -26.50
C LYS A 361 -2.21 7.19 -26.01
N SER A 362 -3.43 6.83 -25.62
CA SER A 362 -3.76 5.48 -25.15
C SER A 362 -3.50 4.41 -26.21
N ILE A 363 -2.92 3.29 -25.78
CA ILE A 363 -2.60 2.15 -26.65
C ILE A 363 -3.73 1.12 -26.53
N PRO A 364 -4.48 0.81 -27.61
CA PRO A 364 -5.56 -0.16 -27.57
C PRO A 364 -5.06 -1.56 -27.16
N GLN A 365 -5.88 -2.26 -26.37
CA GLN A 365 -5.60 -3.63 -25.93
C GLN A 365 -4.26 -3.81 -25.19
N ASN A 366 -3.75 -2.75 -24.53
CA ASN A 366 -2.48 -2.81 -23.80
C ASN A 366 -2.41 -3.98 -22.79
N ARG A 367 -3.55 -4.35 -22.17
CA ARG A 367 -3.65 -5.46 -21.22
C ARG A 367 -3.17 -6.80 -21.81
N ASN A 368 -3.43 -7.04 -23.09
CA ASN A 368 -3.07 -8.29 -23.78
C ASN A 368 -1.60 -8.35 -24.19
N ILE A 369 -0.88 -7.22 -24.13
CA ILE A 369 0.53 -7.13 -24.52
C ILE A 369 1.39 -7.56 -23.33
N HIS A 370 2.20 -8.60 -23.50
CA HIS A 370 3.16 -9.04 -22.47
C HIS A 370 4.61 -8.88 -22.90
N GLN A 371 4.85 -8.38 -24.11
CA GLN A 371 6.17 -7.95 -24.52
C GLN A 371 6.10 -6.75 -25.46
N ILE A 372 6.97 -5.78 -25.22
CA ILE A 372 7.28 -4.68 -26.12
C ILE A 372 8.78 -4.63 -26.39
N ILE A 373 9.13 -4.25 -27.61
CA ILE A 373 10.50 -4.13 -28.10
C ILE A 373 10.63 -2.77 -28.77
N SER A 374 11.63 -1.98 -28.36
CA SER A 374 11.97 -0.73 -29.03
C SER A 374 12.61 -1.03 -30.39
N GLU A 375 12.01 -0.56 -31.48
CA GLU A 375 12.63 -0.68 -32.82
C GLU A 375 13.33 0.61 -33.23
N ARG A 376 12.66 1.74 -33.03
CA ARG A 376 13.17 3.10 -33.26
C ARG A 376 12.26 4.11 -32.57
N GLU A 377 12.65 5.37 -32.59
CA GLU A 377 11.87 6.47 -32.00
C GLU A 377 10.39 6.40 -32.42
N GLY A 378 9.51 6.28 -31.43
CA GLY A 378 8.07 6.25 -31.64
C GLY A 378 7.50 4.92 -32.14
N LEU A 379 8.31 3.88 -32.38
CA LEU A 379 7.87 2.60 -32.93
C LEU A 379 8.20 1.43 -32.00
N LEU A 380 7.16 0.69 -31.61
CA LEU A 380 7.26 -0.53 -30.82
C LEU A 380 6.83 -1.75 -31.63
N SER A 381 7.58 -2.83 -31.51
CA SER A 381 7.11 -4.18 -31.82
C SER A 381 6.49 -4.79 -30.57
N VAL A 382 5.29 -5.35 -30.67
CA VAL A 382 4.55 -5.91 -29.52
C VAL A 382 4.11 -7.35 -29.78
N ARG A 383 4.01 -8.13 -28.70
CA ARG A 383 3.51 -9.52 -28.71
C ARG A 383 2.56 -9.80 -27.54
N ASN A 384 1.70 -10.80 -27.74
CA ASN A 384 0.78 -11.25 -26.69
C ASN A 384 1.56 -11.96 -25.57
N LEU A 385 2.57 -12.76 -25.91
CA LEU A 385 3.50 -13.38 -24.95
C LEU A 385 4.94 -13.19 -25.40
N SER A 386 5.89 -13.31 -24.46
CA SER A 386 7.31 -13.36 -24.79
C SER A 386 7.74 -14.80 -25.13
N CYS A 387 8.67 -14.95 -26.07
CA CYS A 387 9.33 -16.23 -26.36
C CYS A 387 10.82 -16.08 -26.09
N TYR A 388 11.36 -16.99 -25.27
CA TYR A 388 12.79 -17.17 -25.00
C TYR A 388 13.22 -18.64 -25.20
N SER A 389 12.37 -19.44 -25.86
CA SER A 389 12.59 -20.88 -26.06
C SER A 389 13.09 -21.25 -27.45
N CYS A 390 12.97 -20.36 -28.45
CA CYS A 390 13.48 -20.62 -29.81
C CYS A 390 14.67 -19.72 -30.14
N ASP A 391 15.59 -20.26 -30.94
CA ASP A 391 16.83 -19.59 -31.35
C ASP A 391 16.56 -18.25 -32.02
N SER A 392 15.54 -18.17 -32.88
CA SER A 392 15.15 -16.91 -33.54
C SER A 392 14.89 -15.80 -32.52
N CYS A 393 14.18 -16.08 -31.43
CA CYS A 393 13.88 -15.06 -30.42
C CYS A 393 15.09 -14.73 -29.55
N LEU A 394 15.94 -15.72 -29.25
CA LEU A 394 17.20 -15.51 -28.52
C LEU A 394 18.19 -14.65 -29.33
N LEU A 395 18.13 -14.75 -30.66
CA LEU A 395 18.91 -13.93 -31.60
C LEU A 395 18.21 -12.61 -31.98
N ASN A 396 17.23 -12.16 -31.19
CA ASN A 396 16.46 -10.93 -31.42
C ASN A 396 15.66 -10.87 -32.73
N MET A 397 15.42 -12.01 -33.39
CA MET A 397 14.60 -12.13 -34.61
C MET A 397 13.16 -12.51 -34.27
N ALA A 398 12.46 -11.62 -33.56
CA ALA A 398 11.10 -11.90 -33.06
C ALA A 398 10.08 -12.21 -34.17
N HIS A 399 10.25 -11.66 -35.38
CA HIS A 399 9.41 -11.94 -36.55
C HIS A 399 9.55 -13.38 -37.08
N SER A 400 10.67 -14.04 -36.77
CA SER A 400 10.97 -15.41 -37.18
C SER A 400 10.75 -16.43 -36.05
N CYS A 401 9.93 -16.05 -35.05
CA CYS A 401 9.58 -16.92 -33.93
C CYS A 401 8.95 -18.23 -34.42
N GLN A 402 9.42 -19.36 -33.89
CA GLN A 402 8.90 -20.69 -34.26
C GLN A 402 7.58 -21.03 -33.56
N HIS A 403 7.20 -20.26 -32.54
CA HIS A 403 6.03 -20.52 -31.68
C HIS A 403 4.94 -19.45 -31.83
N THR A 404 4.73 -18.94 -33.05
CA THR A 404 3.76 -17.85 -33.32
C THR A 404 2.33 -18.18 -32.91
N GLU A 405 1.97 -19.46 -32.88
CA GLU A 405 0.70 -19.98 -32.42
C GLU A 405 0.47 -19.76 -30.92
N LEU A 406 1.54 -19.72 -30.12
CA LEU A 406 1.49 -19.44 -28.69
C LEU A 406 1.65 -17.95 -28.40
N VAL A 407 2.66 -17.31 -29.00
CA VAL A 407 3.02 -15.92 -28.65
C VAL A 407 2.28 -14.84 -29.43
N GLY A 408 1.57 -15.24 -30.47
CA GLY A 408 0.96 -14.35 -31.45
C GLY A 408 1.97 -13.79 -32.45
N LEU A 409 1.44 -13.24 -33.54
CA LEU A 409 2.25 -12.52 -34.52
C LEU A 409 2.74 -11.19 -33.94
N VAL A 410 3.96 -10.81 -34.31
CA VAL A 410 4.50 -9.48 -33.98
C VAL A 410 3.64 -8.42 -34.65
N LYS A 411 3.21 -7.43 -33.87
CA LYS A 411 2.47 -6.26 -34.34
C LYS A 411 3.28 -5.02 -34.07
N ASN A 412 3.23 -4.05 -34.98
CA ASN A 412 3.89 -2.77 -34.80
C ASN A 412 2.88 -1.74 -34.29
N ILE A 413 3.27 -0.98 -33.26
CA ILE A 413 2.50 0.12 -32.70
C ILE A 413 3.32 1.39 -32.81
N GLN A 414 2.74 2.40 -33.46
CA GLN A 414 3.28 3.75 -33.45
C GLN A 414 2.78 4.47 -32.19
N THR A 415 3.70 4.92 -31.34
CA THR A 415 3.36 5.73 -30.17
C THR A 415 3.19 7.17 -30.63
N GLU A 416 2.01 7.74 -30.40
CA GLU A 416 1.70 9.13 -30.78
C GLU A 416 1.74 10.02 -29.55
N LYS A 417 2.45 11.15 -29.64
CA LYS A 417 2.38 12.19 -28.62
C LYS A 417 1.00 12.83 -28.59
N GLU A 418 0.53 13.20 -27.40
CA GLU A 418 -0.66 14.04 -27.25
C GLU A 418 -0.33 15.47 -27.69
N ARG A 419 -1.13 16.07 -28.58
CA ARG A 419 -0.92 17.46 -29.03
C ARG A 419 -1.60 18.42 -28.07
N GLY A 420 -0.81 19.26 -27.39
CA GLY A 420 -1.28 20.42 -26.62
C GLY A 420 -1.41 20.17 -25.13
N CYS A 421 -0.86 21.10 -24.32
CA CYS A 421 -0.96 21.14 -22.87
C CYS A 421 -2.41 20.96 -22.38
N ALA A 422 -2.71 19.80 -21.86
CA ALA A 422 -3.53 19.67 -20.68
C ALA A 422 -2.84 18.63 -19.80
N ILE A 423 -2.50 19.05 -18.58
CA ILE A 423 -2.17 18.13 -17.49
C ILE A 423 -3.46 17.34 -17.27
N VAL A 424 -3.62 16.23 -17.99
CA VAL A 424 -4.52 15.18 -17.57
C VAL A 424 -3.66 14.42 -16.58
N GLU A 425 -3.78 14.76 -15.30
CA GLU A 425 -3.36 13.84 -14.25
C GLU A 425 -4.00 12.50 -14.62
N ASP A 426 -3.22 11.43 -14.67
CA ASP A 426 -3.79 10.08 -14.74
C ASP A 426 -4.70 9.96 -13.52
N ILE A 427 -6.00 10.18 -13.74
CA ILE A 427 -7.04 9.91 -12.76
C ILE A 427 -6.84 8.43 -12.44
N SER A 428 -6.63 8.12 -11.15
CA SER A 428 -6.71 6.75 -10.65
C SER A 428 -7.95 6.09 -11.25
N PRO A 429 -7.92 4.83 -11.67
CA PRO A 429 -9.06 4.19 -12.32
C PRO A 429 -10.17 3.91 -11.30
N ASP A 430 -10.78 4.96 -10.79
CA ASP A 430 -12.06 5.01 -10.11
C ASP A 430 -12.85 6.08 -10.88
N ASP A 431 -13.46 5.66 -12.00
CA ASP A 431 -14.79 6.15 -12.44
C ASP A 431 -15.26 5.42 -13.72
N ASP A 432 -16.36 4.68 -13.52
CA ASP A 432 -17.47 4.37 -14.43
C ASP A 432 -17.22 3.65 -15.77
N PHE A 433 -17.07 2.33 -15.68
CA PHE A 433 -17.58 1.43 -16.71
C PHE A 433 -19.12 1.34 -16.59
N GLU A 434 -19.87 1.91 -17.53
CA GLU A 434 -21.33 1.68 -17.58
C GLU A 434 -21.62 0.21 -17.94
N VAL A 435 -22.07 -0.56 -16.94
CA VAL A 435 -22.50 -1.97 -17.03
C VAL A 435 -23.55 -2.20 -18.13
N VAL A 436 -24.26 -1.14 -18.54
CA VAL A 436 -25.33 -1.17 -19.55
C VAL A 436 -24.82 -1.65 -20.93
N ASP A 437 -23.56 -1.38 -21.27
CA ASP A 437 -22.98 -1.76 -22.57
C ASP A 437 -22.68 -3.26 -22.71
N MET A 438 -22.72 -4.03 -21.62
CA MET A 438 -22.46 -5.47 -21.62
C MET A 438 -23.73 -6.34 -21.66
N ILE A 439 -24.92 -5.77 -21.45
CA ILE A 439 -26.15 -6.55 -21.28
C ILE A 439 -26.93 -6.62 -22.61
N ARG A 440 -26.86 -7.77 -23.29
CA ARG A 440 -27.77 -8.09 -24.40
C ARG A 440 -28.90 -9.01 -23.95
N LYS A 441 -30.03 -9.00 -24.66
CA LYS A 441 -31.18 -9.88 -24.41
C LYS A 441 -30.72 -11.35 -24.40
N GLY A 442 -30.79 -11.99 -23.23
CA GLY A 442 -30.32 -13.37 -23.00
C GLY A 442 -29.00 -13.49 -22.20
N SER A 443 -28.42 -12.38 -21.74
CA SER A 443 -27.24 -12.41 -20.86
C SER A 443 -27.63 -12.84 -19.45
N LEU A 444 -26.84 -13.75 -18.86
CA LEU A 444 -26.96 -14.13 -17.45
C LEU A 444 -25.96 -13.29 -16.66
N VAL A 445 -26.47 -12.34 -15.88
CA VAL A 445 -25.65 -11.45 -15.05
C VAL A 445 -25.60 -12.03 -13.64
N ALA A 446 -24.39 -12.34 -13.16
CA ALA A 446 -24.14 -12.61 -11.75
C ALA A 446 -23.64 -11.32 -11.10
N SER A 447 -24.44 -10.71 -10.22
CA SER A 447 -23.98 -9.59 -9.41
C SER A 447 -23.36 -10.12 -8.13
N TYR A 448 -22.07 -9.85 -7.95
CA TYR A 448 -21.44 -9.88 -6.64
C TYR A 448 -21.51 -8.45 -6.09
N THR A 449 -22.29 -8.27 -5.03
CA THR A 449 -22.35 -7.01 -4.28
C THR A 449 -21.49 -7.22 -3.04
N ASP A 450 -20.22 -6.84 -3.13
CA ASP A 450 -19.56 -6.27 -1.96
C ASP A 450 -19.92 -4.79 -2.00
N ASP A 451 -20.70 -4.36 -1.02
CA ASP A 451 -20.85 -2.98 -0.52
C ASP A 451 -21.75 -3.10 0.73
N GLU A 452 -21.48 -2.52 1.88
CA GLU A 452 -20.40 -1.61 2.26
C GLU A 452 -20.41 -1.54 3.79
N GLY A 453 -19.23 -1.34 4.33
CA GLY A 453 -18.95 -1.11 5.74
C GLY A 453 -17.45 -1.12 5.94
N GLU A 454 -16.74 -0.47 5.02
CA GLU A 454 -15.36 -0.06 5.19
C GLU A 454 -15.27 0.86 6.40
N ASP A 455 -14.29 0.61 7.27
CA ASP A 455 -13.43 1.64 7.85
C ASP A 455 -12.44 1.03 8.86
N PHE A 456 -11.24 0.73 8.34
CA PHE A 456 -9.94 0.58 9.02
C PHE A 456 -9.69 -0.54 10.08
#